data_AF-A0A1V5P248-F1
#
_entry.id   AF-A0A1V5P248-F1
#
_cell.length_a   1.000
_cell.length_b   1.000
_cell.length_c   1.000
_cell.angle_alpha   90.00
_cell.angle_beta   90.00
_cell.angle_gamma   90.00
#
_symmetry.space_group_name_H-M   'P 1'
#
loop_
_entity.id
_entity.type
_entity.pdbx_description
1 polymer ?
#
loop_
_entity_poly.entity_id
_entity_poly.type
_entity_poly.pdbx_seq_one_letter_code
_entity_poly.pdbx_strand_id
1 'polypeptide(L)'
;MNLTAALLLSHLVGDFPLQTNQVYRLKNKSWLGIVLHAVIHVATAAVLVREPLRVWPLLALLGILHFLIDLIKLRIPTKRQSLGFLVDQLAHLIVLWLLAQAWTTNADARLSLPVMLPLILYGFFLAILVFLWVVANELSTSAWGKRYSVQWAKAHLLQVSQLAGIPLLFSLVVHWYQSEWRTS
;
A
#
# COMPACT_ATOMS: atom_id res chain seq x y z
N MET A 1 -16.83 -13.31 -1.76
CA MET A 1 -16.23 -12.71 -0.54
C MET A 1 -14.73 -12.47 -0.75
N ASN A 2 -14.38 -11.75 -1.81
CA ASN A 2 -12.97 -11.49 -2.14
C ASN A 2 -12.59 -10.02 -1.90
N LEU A 3 -13.52 -9.20 -1.41
CA LEU A 3 -13.34 -7.76 -1.23
C LEU A 3 -12.17 -7.41 -0.30
N THR A 4 -12.00 -8.13 0.82
CA THR A 4 -10.86 -7.93 1.73
C THR A 4 -9.53 -8.12 1.00
N ALA A 5 -9.42 -9.13 0.14
CA ALA A 5 -8.22 -9.38 -0.66
C ALA A 5 -7.99 -8.28 -1.71
N ALA A 6 -9.05 -7.78 -2.34
CA ALA A 6 -8.94 -6.67 -3.29
C ALA A 6 -8.47 -5.36 -2.62
N LEU A 7 -9.06 -5.01 -1.46
CA LEU A 7 -8.68 -3.81 -0.70
C LEU A 7 -7.26 -3.93 -0.11
N LEU A 8 -6.87 -5.13 0.34
CA LEU A 8 -5.50 -5.39 0.77
C LEU A 8 -4.51 -5.25 -0.40
N LEU A 9 -4.82 -5.84 -1.55
CA LEU A 9 -3.97 -5.74 -2.72
C LEU A 9 -3.86 -4.29 -3.22
N SER A 10 -4.97 -3.53 -3.23
CA SER A 10 -4.93 -2.11 -3.62
C SER A 10 -4.07 -1.28 -2.67
N HIS A 11 -4.12 -1.56 -1.36
CA HIS A 11 -3.27 -0.93 -0.36
C HIS A 11 -1.78 -1.26 -0.58
N LEU A 12 -1.44 -2.55 -0.71
CA LEU A 12 -0.05 -2.98 -0.96
C LEU A 12 0.51 -2.33 -2.23
N VAL A 13 -0.29 -2.25 -3.30
CA VAL A 13 0.10 -1.60 -4.55
C VAL A 13 0.27 -0.09 -4.38
N GLY A 14 -0.63 0.57 -3.64
CA GLY A 14 -0.60 2.00 -3.37
C GLY A 14 0.59 2.43 -2.52
N ASP A 15 0.82 1.76 -1.39
CA ASP A 15 1.84 2.14 -0.40
C ASP A 15 3.28 1.74 -0.78
N PHE A 16 3.46 0.76 -1.67
CA PHE A 16 4.79 0.23 -2.01
C PHE A 16 5.20 0.53 -3.47
N PRO A 17 4.68 -0.14 -4.52
CA PRO A 17 5.00 0.22 -5.90
C PRO A 17 4.70 1.68 -6.27
N LEU A 18 3.52 2.21 -5.90
CA LEU A 18 3.07 3.52 -6.38
C LEU A 18 3.50 4.69 -5.47
N GLN A 19 3.93 4.42 -4.25
CA GLN A 19 4.52 5.42 -3.35
C GLN A 19 5.99 5.68 -3.72
N THR A 20 6.22 6.32 -4.87
CA THR A 20 7.56 6.66 -5.33
C THR A 20 8.25 7.66 -4.37
N ASN A 21 9.58 7.78 -4.47
CA ASN A 21 10.34 8.77 -3.70
C ASN A 21 9.80 10.20 -3.89
N GLN A 22 9.22 10.52 -5.04
CA GLN A 22 8.60 11.83 -5.29
C GLN A 22 7.32 12.00 -4.48
N VAL A 23 6.42 11.01 -4.50
CA VAL A 23 5.16 11.01 -3.73
C VAL A 23 5.48 11.10 -2.23
N TYR A 24 6.41 10.28 -1.74
CA TYR A 24 6.85 10.31 -0.34
C TYR A 24 7.38 11.70 0.09
N ARG A 25 8.22 12.33 -0.75
CA ARG A 25 8.71 13.69 -0.46
C ARG A 25 7.62 14.74 -0.47
N LEU A 26 6.64 14.65 -1.38
CA LEU A 26 5.51 15.58 -1.43
C LEU A 26 4.61 15.44 -0.20
N LYS A 27 4.34 14.20 0.22
CA LYS A 27 3.56 13.87 1.42
C LYS A 27 4.18 14.46 2.69
N ASN A 28 5.49 14.40 2.83
CA ASN A 28 6.20 15.01 3.96
C ASN A 28 6.31 16.54 3.89
N LYS A 29 6.08 17.16 2.72
CA LYS A 29 6.17 18.62 2.52
C LYS A 29 4.83 19.34 2.62
N SER A 30 3.72 18.68 2.31
CA SER A 30 2.41 19.34 2.19
C SER A 30 1.25 18.38 2.36
N TRP A 31 0.12 18.91 2.85
CA TRP A 31 -1.15 18.18 2.91
C TRP A 31 -1.64 17.72 1.52
N LEU A 32 -1.30 18.47 0.46
CA LEU A 32 -1.58 18.10 -0.94
C LEU A 32 -0.91 16.79 -1.34
N GLY A 33 0.30 16.51 -0.81
CA GLY A 33 0.97 15.24 -1.04
C GLY A 33 0.24 14.05 -0.39
N ILE A 34 -0.40 14.28 0.77
CA ILE A 34 -1.24 13.26 1.42
C ILE A 34 -2.52 13.03 0.61
N VAL A 35 -3.14 14.11 0.10
CA VAL A 35 -4.31 14.00 -0.79
C VAL A 35 -3.98 13.21 -2.05
N LEU A 36 -2.85 13.52 -2.70
CA LEU A 36 -2.38 12.76 -3.87
C LEU A 36 -2.23 11.27 -3.55
N HIS A 37 -1.64 10.94 -2.40
CA HIS A 37 -1.48 9.55 -1.97
C HIS A 37 -2.83 8.87 -1.73
N ALA A 38 -3.76 9.53 -1.06
CA ALA A 38 -5.11 9.01 -0.86
C ALA A 38 -5.84 8.78 -2.19
N VAL A 39 -5.66 9.67 -3.18
CA VAL A 39 -6.23 9.50 -4.53
C VAL A 39 -5.63 8.27 -5.23
N ILE A 40 -4.33 7.99 -5.07
CA ILE A 40 -3.71 6.76 -5.59
C ILE A 40 -4.42 5.53 -5.00
N HIS A 41 -4.68 5.50 -3.70
CA HIS A 41 -5.39 4.40 -3.04
C HIS A 41 -6.83 4.24 -3.51
N VAL A 42 -7.55 5.35 -3.70
CA VAL A 42 -8.90 5.32 -4.27
C VAL A 42 -8.88 4.76 -5.69
N ALA A 43 -7.92 5.20 -6.52
CA ALA A 43 -7.79 4.76 -7.91
C ALA A 43 -7.41 3.26 -8.00
N THR A 44 -6.47 2.78 -7.20
CA THR A 44 -6.09 1.36 -7.19
C THR A 44 -7.23 0.48 -6.70
N ALA A 45 -7.96 0.90 -5.68
CA ALA A 45 -9.15 0.19 -5.20
C ALA A 45 -10.26 0.17 -6.26
N ALA A 46 -10.52 1.29 -6.93
CA ALA A 46 -11.52 1.38 -8.00
C ALA A 46 -11.23 0.41 -9.17
N VAL A 47 -9.95 0.17 -9.48
CA VAL A 47 -9.54 -0.80 -10.50
C VAL A 47 -9.81 -2.25 -10.06
N LEU A 48 -9.67 -2.56 -8.77
CA LEU A 48 -9.75 -3.92 -8.22
C LEU A 48 -11.11 -4.31 -7.65
N VAL A 49 -12.00 -3.35 -7.42
CA VAL A 49 -13.39 -3.59 -7.01
C VAL A 49 -14.29 -3.65 -8.24
N ARG A 50 -15.25 -4.58 -8.25
CA ARG A 50 -16.22 -4.72 -9.34
C ARG A 50 -17.23 -3.55 -9.27
N GLU A 51 -17.57 -2.99 -10.43
CA GLU A 51 -18.55 -1.90 -10.56
C GLU A 51 -18.28 -0.72 -9.60
N PRO A 52 -17.08 -0.10 -9.65
CA PRO A 52 -16.62 0.88 -8.65
C PRO A 52 -17.57 2.08 -8.48
N LEU A 53 -18.30 2.46 -9.54
CA LEU A 53 -19.29 3.54 -9.50
C LEU A 53 -20.50 3.21 -8.61
N ARG A 54 -20.90 1.94 -8.49
CA ARG A 54 -22.01 1.53 -7.60
C ARG A 54 -21.60 1.53 -6.13
N VAL A 55 -20.31 1.38 -5.87
CA VAL A 55 -19.72 1.31 -4.53
C VAL A 55 -18.85 2.54 -4.24
N TRP A 56 -19.13 3.67 -4.90
CA TRP A 56 -18.40 4.92 -4.68
C TRP A 56 -18.34 5.36 -3.20
N PRO A 57 -19.34 5.11 -2.31
CA PRO A 57 -19.22 5.48 -0.90
C PRO A 57 -18.10 4.71 -0.18
N LEU A 58 -17.89 3.42 -0.53
CA LEU A 58 -16.78 2.62 -0.02
C LEU A 58 -15.44 3.26 -0.43
N LEU A 59 -15.31 3.62 -1.71
CA LEU A 59 -14.08 4.22 -2.25
C LEU A 59 -13.80 5.60 -1.65
N ALA A 60 -14.83 6.44 -1.47
CA ALA A 60 -14.69 7.73 -0.82
C ALA A 60 -14.26 7.58 0.65
N LEU A 61 -14.89 6.66 1.39
CA LEU A 61 -14.56 6.42 2.80
C LEU A 61 -13.17 5.82 2.97
N LEU A 62 -12.77 4.91 2.07
CA LEU A 62 -11.40 4.39 1.98
C LEU A 62 -10.39 5.54 1.86
N GLY A 63 -10.59 6.45 0.90
CA GLY A 63 -9.70 7.59 0.70
C GLY A 63 -9.64 8.53 1.90
N ILE A 64 -10.79 8.83 2.52
CA ILE A 64 -10.86 9.70 3.70
C ILE A 64 -10.11 9.07 4.88
N LEU A 65 -10.37 7.79 5.19
CA LEU A 65 -9.72 7.13 6.32
C LEU A 65 -8.22 6.97 6.09
N HIS A 66 -7.80 6.64 4.86
CA HIS A 66 -6.38 6.59 4.48
C HIS A 66 -5.69 7.95 4.68
N PHE A 67 -6.32 9.02 4.19
CA PHE A 67 -5.84 10.39 4.40
C PHE A 67 -5.70 10.74 5.88
N LEU A 68 -6.70 10.39 6.70
CA LEU A 68 -6.69 10.68 8.14
C LEU A 68 -5.59 9.91 8.87
N ILE A 69 -5.38 8.62 8.57
CA ILE A 69 -4.30 7.83 9.17
C ILE A 69 -2.93 8.46 8.84
N ASP A 70 -2.69 8.77 7.57
CA ASP A 70 -1.44 9.40 7.14
C ASP A 70 -1.22 10.79 7.75
N LEU A 71 -2.29 11.58 7.89
CA LEU A 71 -2.23 12.87 8.55
C LEU A 71 -1.89 12.72 10.04
N ILE A 72 -2.50 11.76 10.74
CA ILE A 72 -2.20 11.48 12.15
C ILE A 72 -0.75 11.04 12.31
N LYS A 73 -0.24 10.14 11.45
CA LYS A 73 1.16 9.71 11.44
C LYS A 73 2.14 10.87 11.33
N LEU A 74 1.84 11.85 10.47
CA LEU A 74 2.68 13.04 10.31
C LEU A 74 2.62 13.98 11.52
N ARG A 75 1.45 14.10 12.16
CA ARG A 75 1.24 14.97 13.33
C ARG A 75 1.77 14.37 14.63
N ILE A 76 1.82 13.04 14.73
CA ILE A 76 2.23 12.29 15.92
C ILE A 76 3.39 11.37 15.56
N PRO A 77 4.61 11.90 15.36
CA PRO A 77 5.76 11.09 15.00
C PRO A 77 6.18 10.20 16.18
N THR A 78 6.51 8.94 15.88
CA THR A 78 7.04 8.00 16.88
C THR A 78 8.54 8.17 17.03
N LYS A 79 9.07 7.92 18.25
CA LYS A 79 10.52 7.96 18.51
C LYS A 79 11.29 6.91 17.70
N ARG A 80 10.73 5.69 17.58
CA ARG A 80 11.27 4.62 16.75
C ARG A 80 10.54 4.60 15.42
N GLN A 81 11.27 4.74 14.33
CA GLN A 81 10.70 4.80 12.98
C GLN A 81 10.11 3.46 12.57
N SER A 82 10.78 2.37 12.92
CA SER A 82 10.31 0.99 12.70
C SER A 82 8.98 0.72 13.39
N LEU A 83 8.83 1.13 14.66
CA LEU A 83 7.56 1.01 15.38
C LEU A 83 6.47 1.87 14.74
N GLY A 84 6.80 3.10 14.34
CA GLY A 84 5.84 3.98 13.65
C GLY A 84 5.34 3.39 12.34
N PHE A 85 6.22 2.75 11.57
CA PHE A 85 5.85 2.02 10.36
C PHE A 85 4.90 0.86 10.66
N LEU A 86 5.16 0.05 11.70
CA LEU A 86 4.30 -1.08 12.05
C LEU A 86 2.92 -0.64 12.53
N VAL A 87 2.86 0.38 13.38
CA VAL A 87 1.60 0.96 13.87
C VAL A 87 0.78 1.53 12.72
N ASP A 88 1.45 2.25 11.81
CA ASP A 88 0.84 2.79 10.60
C ASP A 88 0.24 1.71 9.71
N GLN A 89 1.00 0.67 9.37
CA GLN A 89 0.50 -0.43 8.54
C GLN A 89 -0.65 -1.18 9.25
N LEU A 90 -0.57 -1.39 10.57
CA LEU A 90 -1.65 -2.02 11.33
C LEU A 90 -2.94 -1.20 11.30
N ALA A 91 -2.86 0.12 11.46
CA ALA A 91 -4.02 1.01 11.40
C ALA A 91 -4.73 0.91 10.04
N HIS A 92 -3.97 0.90 8.95
CA HIS A 92 -4.51 0.71 7.61
C HIS A 92 -5.17 -0.66 7.45
N LEU A 93 -4.50 -1.75 7.86
CA LEU A 93 -5.08 -3.10 7.76
C LEU A 93 -6.40 -3.25 8.53
N ILE A 94 -6.50 -2.64 9.71
CA ILE A 94 -7.75 -2.63 10.50
C ILE A 94 -8.86 -1.91 9.74
N VAL A 95 -8.58 -0.71 9.21
CA VAL A 95 -9.58 0.05 8.44
C VAL A 95 -10.01 -0.70 7.18
N LEU A 96 -9.07 -1.26 6.41
CA LEU A 96 -9.38 -2.03 5.21
C LEU A 96 -10.27 -3.23 5.52
N TRP A 97 -9.97 -3.95 6.61
CA TRP A 97 -10.79 -5.07 7.06
C TRP A 97 -12.19 -4.61 7.45
N LEU A 98 -12.33 -3.56 8.28
CA LEU A 98 -13.64 -3.03 8.70
C LEU A 98 -14.48 -2.58 7.50
N LEU A 99 -13.87 -1.86 6.56
CA LEU A 99 -14.52 -1.43 5.31
C LEU A 99 -14.96 -2.61 4.47
N ALA A 100 -14.11 -3.63 4.31
CA ALA A 100 -14.46 -4.83 3.57
C ALA A 100 -15.65 -5.54 4.20
N GLN A 101 -15.68 -5.69 5.53
CA GLN A 101 -16.79 -6.34 6.22
C GLN A 101 -18.09 -5.54 6.09
N ALA A 102 -18.03 -4.21 6.15
CA ALA A 102 -19.21 -3.35 6.02
C ALA A 102 -19.81 -3.35 4.59
N TRP A 103 -19.03 -3.67 3.56
CA TRP A 103 -19.48 -3.68 2.16
C TRP A 103 -19.53 -5.05 1.48
N THR A 104 -19.18 -6.14 2.18
CA THR A 104 -19.04 -7.49 1.60
C THR A 104 -20.32 -8.03 0.94
N THR A 105 -21.49 -7.53 1.31
CA THR A 105 -22.79 -7.91 0.73
C THR A 105 -23.13 -7.15 -0.56
N ASN A 106 -22.52 -5.97 -0.76
CA ASN A 106 -22.84 -5.04 -1.85
C ASN A 106 -21.69 -4.84 -2.84
N ALA A 107 -20.50 -5.36 -2.53
CA ALA A 107 -19.29 -5.20 -3.31
C ALA A 107 -18.49 -6.50 -3.34
N ASP A 108 -17.87 -6.80 -4.48
CA ASP A 108 -16.95 -7.92 -4.62
C ASP A 108 -15.69 -7.51 -5.39
N ALA A 109 -14.66 -8.35 -5.28
CA ALA A 109 -13.44 -8.15 -6.04
C ALA A 109 -13.67 -8.39 -7.53
N ARG A 110 -12.94 -7.64 -8.36
CA ARG A 110 -12.89 -7.86 -9.80
C ARG A 110 -12.07 -9.10 -10.18
N LEU A 111 -10.95 -9.30 -9.48
CA LEU A 111 -10.08 -10.45 -9.68
C LEU A 111 -10.48 -11.60 -8.75
N SER A 112 -10.25 -12.84 -9.20
CA SER A 112 -10.47 -14.02 -8.37
C SER A 112 -9.38 -14.17 -7.29
N LEU A 113 -9.73 -14.78 -6.16
CA LEU A 113 -8.78 -15.00 -5.06
C LEU A 113 -7.49 -15.75 -5.47
N PRO A 114 -7.52 -16.80 -6.32
CA PRO A 114 -6.31 -17.49 -6.76
C PRO A 114 -5.34 -16.59 -7.55
N VAL A 115 -5.86 -15.56 -8.23
CA VAL A 115 -5.03 -14.56 -8.92
C VAL A 115 -4.49 -13.53 -7.92
N MET A 116 -5.32 -13.06 -6.98
CA MET A 116 -4.90 -12.03 -6.03
C MET A 116 -3.90 -12.55 -4.99
N LEU A 117 -4.02 -13.79 -4.53
CA LEU A 117 -3.17 -14.34 -3.48
C LEU A 117 -1.66 -14.25 -3.79
N PRO A 118 -1.15 -14.71 -4.95
CA PRO A 118 0.27 -14.55 -5.28
C PRO A 118 0.69 -13.08 -5.40
N LEU A 119 -0.19 -12.19 -5.90
CA LEU A 119 0.09 -10.75 -5.98
C LEU A 119 0.16 -10.09 -4.59
N ILE A 120 -0.68 -10.53 -3.65
CA ILE A 120 -0.65 -10.10 -2.25
C ILE A 120 0.63 -10.57 -1.57
N LEU A 121 1.03 -11.83 -1.76
CA LEU A 121 2.29 -12.36 -1.22
C LEU A 121 3.50 -11.60 -1.79
N TYR A 122 3.48 -11.26 -3.08
CA TYR A 122 4.47 -10.38 -3.69
C TYR A 122 4.45 -8.99 -3.03
N GLY A 123 3.28 -8.38 -2.86
CA GLY A 123 3.14 -7.09 -2.19
C GLY A 123 3.70 -7.09 -0.76
N PHE A 124 3.48 -8.15 0.01
CA PHE A 124 4.08 -8.33 1.34
C PHE A 124 5.60 -8.47 1.28
N PHE A 125 6.14 -9.18 0.28
CA PHE A 125 7.59 -9.22 0.05
C PHE A 125 8.16 -7.80 -0.14
N LEU A 126 7.51 -6.95 -0.95
CA LEU A 126 7.93 -5.55 -1.13
C LEU A 126 7.82 -4.73 0.16
N ALA A 127 6.75 -4.95 0.93
CA ALA A 127 6.55 -4.33 2.24
C ALA A 127 7.66 -4.68 3.23
N ILE A 128 8.10 -5.95 3.24
CA ILE A 128 9.23 -6.42 4.06
C ILE A 128 10.53 -5.73 3.66
N LEU A 129 10.81 -5.59 2.35
CA LEU A 129 12.00 -4.86 1.90
C LEU A 129 12.00 -3.40 2.39
N VAL A 130 10.85 -2.71 2.31
CA VAL A 130 10.70 -1.35 2.83
C VAL A 130 10.85 -1.30 4.35
N PHE A 131 10.27 -2.26 5.08
CA PHE A 131 10.42 -2.32 6.53
C PHE A 131 11.88 -2.53 6.95
N LEU A 132 12.59 -3.45 6.29
CA LEU A 132 14.03 -3.66 6.52
C LEU A 132 14.85 -2.42 6.19
N TRP A 133 14.46 -1.67 5.14
CA TRP A 133 15.05 -0.36 4.85
C TRP A 133 14.80 0.65 5.98
N VAL A 134 13.59 0.72 6.55
CA VAL A 134 13.29 1.58 7.71
C VAL A 134 14.14 1.21 8.91
N VAL A 135 14.25 -0.10 9.21
CA VAL A 135 15.10 -0.60 10.30
C VAL A 135 16.56 -0.26 10.06
N ALA A 136 17.07 -0.39 8.83
CA ALA A 136 18.43 -0.01 8.49
C ALA A 136 18.69 1.50 8.67
N ASN A 137 17.72 2.36 8.34
CA ASN A 137 17.82 3.79 8.60
C ASN A 137 17.89 4.10 10.10
N GLU A 138 17.02 3.47 10.90
CA GLU A 138 17.02 3.62 12.36
C GLU A 138 18.32 3.10 12.99
N LEU A 139 18.82 1.92 12.58
CA LEU A 139 20.08 1.38 13.06
C LEU A 139 21.30 2.20 12.61
N SER A 140 21.22 2.94 11.51
CA SER A 140 22.31 3.76 11.01
C SER A 140 22.71 4.90 11.96
N THR A 141 21.81 5.32 12.86
CA THR A 141 22.09 6.33 13.90
C THR A 141 22.54 5.72 15.23
N SER A 142 22.67 4.39 15.31
CA SER A 142 23.07 3.64 16.51
C SER A 142 24.53 3.18 16.42
N ALA A 143 25.03 2.49 17.47
CA ALA A 143 26.36 1.86 17.48
C ALA A 143 26.58 0.87 16.31
N TRP A 144 25.50 0.31 15.75
CA TRP A 144 25.53 -0.65 14.64
C TRP A 144 25.67 0.04 13.27
N GLY A 145 25.64 1.37 13.23
CA GLY A 145 25.53 2.13 11.98
C GLY A 145 26.69 1.91 11.02
N LYS A 146 27.92 1.64 11.51
CA LYS A 146 29.08 1.40 10.63
C LYS A 146 29.11 0.01 9.98
N ARG A 147 28.20 -0.90 10.33
CA ARG A 147 28.18 -2.24 9.75
C ARG A 147 27.84 -2.19 8.28
N TYR A 148 28.60 -2.93 7.48
CA TYR A 148 28.38 -3.03 6.03
C TYR A 148 26.94 -3.40 5.68
N SER A 149 26.35 -4.38 6.37
CA SER A 149 24.97 -4.81 6.13
C SER A 149 23.94 -3.70 6.35
N VAL A 150 24.12 -2.86 7.38
CA VAL A 150 23.22 -1.73 7.68
C VAL A 150 23.34 -0.65 6.61
N GLN A 151 24.57 -0.28 6.22
CA GLN A 151 24.79 0.72 5.18
C GLN A 151 24.30 0.26 3.81
N TRP A 152 24.56 -1.00 3.46
CA TRP A 152 24.06 -1.59 2.22
C TRP A 152 22.53 -1.60 2.18
N ALA A 153 21.90 -2.07 3.26
CA ALA A 153 20.43 -2.13 3.34
C ALA A 153 19.79 -0.75 3.22
N LYS A 154 20.32 0.25 3.95
CA LYS A 154 19.89 1.65 3.88
C LYS A 154 20.01 2.23 2.48
N ALA A 155 21.09 1.90 1.76
CA ALA A 155 21.35 2.46 0.43
C ALA A 155 20.50 1.82 -0.68
N HIS A 156 20.19 0.52 -0.60
CA HIS A 156 19.66 -0.21 -1.76
C HIS A 156 18.23 -0.73 -1.59
N LEU A 157 17.78 -1.12 -0.40
CA LEU A 157 16.52 -1.88 -0.25
C LEU A 157 15.28 -1.12 -0.73
N LEU A 158 15.23 0.20 -0.54
CA LEU A 158 14.11 1.01 -1.05
C LEU A 158 14.05 1.01 -2.58
N GLN A 159 15.19 1.17 -3.24
CA GLN A 159 15.27 1.15 -4.71
C GLN A 159 14.95 -0.24 -5.26
N VAL A 160 15.45 -1.30 -4.62
CA VAL A 160 15.13 -2.69 -4.97
C VAL A 160 13.63 -2.94 -4.86
N SER A 161 12.98 -2.49 -3.78
CA SER A 161 11.53 -2.62 -3.61
C SER A 161 10.75 -1.86 -4.69
N GLN A 162 11.17 -0.63 -5.02
CA GLN A 162 10.53 0.17 -6.07
C GLN A 162 10.65 -0.46 -7.47
N LEU A 163 11.84 -0.98 -7.83
CA LEU A 163 12.05 -1.67 -9.11
C LEU A 163 11.29 -3.00 -9.17
N ALA A 164 11.31 -3.77 -8.08
CA ALA A 164 10.53 -5.01 -7.96
C ALA A 164 9.01 -4.77 -7.93
N GLY A 165 8.56 -3.53 -7.70
CA GLY A 165 7.16 -3.13 -7.87
C GLY A 165 6.68 -3.13 -9.33
N ILE A 166 7.58 -2.94 -10.31
CA ILE A 166 7.20 -2.84 -11.73
C ILE A 166 6.59 -4.17 -12.26
N PRO A 167 7.22 -5.34 -12.03
CA PRO A 167 6.60 -6.62 -12.41
C PRO A 167 5.24 -6.87 -11.75
N LEU A 168 5.06 -6.44 -10.49
CA LEU A 168 3.78 -6.58 -9.79
C LEU A 168 2.68 -5.74 -10.46
N LEU A 169 2.97 -4.49 -10.77
CA LEU A 169 2.05 -3.60 -11.51
C LEU A 169 1.72 -4.15 -12.90
N PHE A 170 2.72 -4.64 -13.63
CA PHE A 170 2.52 -5.26 -14.94
C PHE A 170 1.58 -6.47 -14.84
N SER A 171 1.84 -7.36 -13.88
CA SER A 171 1.02 -8.56 -13.65
C SER A 171 -0.42 -8.20 -13.30
N LEU A 172 -0.61 -7.17 -12.47
CA LEU A 172 -1.93 -6.65 -12.12
C LEU A 172 -2.70 -6.18 -13.36
N VAL A 173 -2.07 -5.40 -14.24
CA VAL A 173 -2.68 -4.89 -15.47
C VAL A 173 -3.05 -6.03 -16.42
N VAL A 174 -2.17 -7.02 -16.59
CA VAL A 174 -2.44 -8.20 -17.44
C VAL A 174 -3.68 -8.96 -16.94
N HIS A 175 -3.75 -9.26 -15.65
CA HIS A 175 -4.89 -9.97 -15.08
C HIS A 175 -6.17 -9.13 -15.10
N TRP A 176 -6.06 -7.82 -14.87
CA TRP A 176 -7.18 -6.90 -14.98
C TRP A 176 -7.75 -6.89 -16.40
N TYR A 177 -6.91 -6.75 -17.41
CA TYR A 177 -7.32 -6.78 -18.82
C TYR A 177 -8.00 -8.11 -19.17
N GLN A 178 -7.39 -9.24 -18.79
CA GLN A 178 -7.98 -10.57 -19.02
C GLN A 178 -9.33 -10.77 -18.32
N SER A 179 -9.58 -10.10 -17.19
CA SER A 179 -10.84 -10.20 -16.46
C SER A 179 -12.00 -9.51 -17.19
N GLU A 180 -11.74 -8.42 -17.93
CA GLU A 180 -12.74 -7.67 -18.70
C GLU A 180 -13.32 -8.55 -19.83
N TRP A 181 -12.44 -9.24 -20.58
CA TRP A 181 -12.84 -10.07 -21.72
C TRP A 181 -13.48 -11.41 -21.36
N ARG A 182 -13.42 -11.83 -20.09
CA ARG A 182 -14.13 -13.04 -19.62
C ARG A 182 -15.59 -12.78 -19.27
N THR A 183 -15.99 -11.51 -19.19
CA THR A 183 -17.35 -11.10 -18.80
C THR A 183 -18.21 -10.61 -19.96
N SER A 184 -17.65 -10.57 -21.18
CA SER A 184 -18.32 -10.32 -22.47
C SER A 184 -18.58 -11.62 -23.22
#